data_AF-A0A927MNV3-F1
#
_entry.id   AF-A0A927MNV3-F1
#
_cell.length_a   1.000
_cell.length_b   1.000
_cell.length_c   1.000
_cell.angle_alpha   90.00
_cell.angle_beta   90.00
_cell.angle_gamma   90.00
#
_symmetry.space_group_name_H-M   'P 1'
#
loop_
_entity.id
_entity.type
_entity.pdbx_description
1 polymer ?
#
loop_
_entity_poly.entity_id
_entity_poly.type
_entity_poly.pdbx_seq_one_letter_code
_entity_poly.pdbx_strand_id
1 'polypeptide(L)'
;MTYEKSLLILITFLALFSPVQSETVTENENDIQLRDDLIFVMLYPSIQQELEKQYGEITQNECGKIIKIEKLPIGTYLFNVTVQVRTFEDAHGPPNDLVTITFSNEKTTEWHAIDFKRKRLKSIEIRYFITKKRWVQFSLYPIFSAVLSIISVTILSF
;
A
#
# COMPACT_ATOMS: atom_id res chain seq x y z
N MET A 1 -44.34 8.19 -28.06
CA MET A 1 -43.28 8.73 -27.19
C MET A 1 -42.54 9.78 -27.99
N THR A 2 -42.61 11.05 -27.61
CA THR A 2 -41.99 12.16 -28.38
C THR A 2 -40.47 12.02 -28.36
N TYR A 3 -39.81 12.36 -29.47
CA TYR A 3 -38.37 12.17 -29.72
C TYR A 3 -37.48 12.70 -28.58
N GLU A 4 -37.92 13.76 -27.91
CA GLU A 4 -37.31 14.36 -26.72
C GLU A 4 -37.08 13.34 -25.58
N LYS A 5 -38.07 12.48 -25.30
CA LYS A 5 -37.98 11.46 -24.24
C LYS A 5 -37.03 10.32 -24.64
N SER A 6 -36.98 9.99 -25.92
CA SER A 6 -36.06 8.98 -26.46
C SER A 6 -34.61 9.48 -26.44
N LEU A 7 -34.39 10.77 -26.70
CA LEU A 7 -33.06 11.41 -26.63
C LEU A 7 -32.52 11.42 -25.20
N LEU A 8 -33.37 11.77 -24.22
CA LEU A 8 -32.99 11.77 -22.81
C LEU A 8 -32.62 10.36 -22.30
N ILE A 9 -33.34 9.32 -22.73
CA ILE A 9 -33.01 7.93 -22.39
C ILE A 9 -31.66 7.52 -23.01
N LEU A 10 -31.38 7.91 -24.25
CA LEU A 10 -30.13 7.61 -24.93
C LEU A 10 -28.92 8.29 -24.26
N ILE A 11 -29.04 9.56 -23.88
CA ILE A 11 -27.99 10.31 -23.17
C ILE A 11 -27.72 9.69 -21.79
N THR A 12 -28.78 9.27 -21.09
CA THR A 12 -28.65 8.60 -19.79
C THR A 12 -27.93 7.25 -19.93
N PHE A 13 -28.20 6.49 -20.98
CA PHE A 13 -27.50 5.23 -21.27
C PHE A 13 -26.02 5.45 -21.64
N LEU A 14 -25.69 6.48 -22.43
CA LEU A 14 -24.29 6.77 -22.78
C LEU A 14 -23.45 7.19 -21.56
N ALA A 15 -24.03 7.90 -20.59
CA ALA A 15 -23.33 8.29 -19.37
C ALA A 15 -22.91 7.07 -18.52
N LEU A 16 -23.67 5.97 -18.55
CA LEU A 16 -23.39 4.72 -17.83
C LEU A 16 -22.23 3.90 -18.44
N PHE A 17 -21.84 4.19 -19.68
CA PHE A 17 -20.73 3.51 -20.37
C PHE A 17 -19.50 4.40 -20.55
N SER A 18 -19.39 5.50 -19.81
CA SER A 18 -18.14 6.26 -19.79
C SER A 18 -17.02 5.30 -19.36
N PRO A 19 -15.95 5.13 -20.15
CA PRO A 19 -14.86 4.24 -19.77
C PRO A 19 -14.32 4.75 -18.44
N VAL A 20 -14.42 3.91 -17.41
CA VAL A 20 -13.75 4.16 -16.14
C VAL A 20 -12.28 4.36 -16.48
N GLN A 21 -11.75 5.54 -16.20
CA GLN A 21 -10.31 5.76 -16.25
C GLN A 21 -9.71 4.95 -15.10
N SER A 22 -9.40 3.68 -15.37
CA SER A 22 -8.47 2.95 -14.50
C SER A 22 -7.12 3.62 -14.67
N GLU A 23 -6.47 3.99 -13.57
CA GLU A 23 -5.06 4.36 -13.59
C GLU A 23 -4.30 3.23 -14.28
N THR A 24 -3.82 3.48 -15.51
CA THR A 24 -2.98 2.54 -16.23
C THR A 24 -1.63 2.54 -15.55
N VAL A 25 -1.37 1.55 -14.71
CA VAL A 25 -0.04 1.33 -14.13
C VAL A 25 0.94 1.20 -15.28
N THR A 26 1.94 2.08 -15.31
CA THR A 26 2.95 2.04 -16.37
C THR A 26 3.84 0.81 -16.20
N GLU A 27 4.44 0.30 -17.28
CA GLU A 27 5.38 -0.83 -17.20
C GLU A 27 6.51 -0.57 -16.19
N ASN A 28 6.97 0.69 -16.09
CA ASN A 28 7.97 1.11 -15.11
C ASN A 28 7.50 0.99 -13.65
N GLU A 29 6.26 1.33 -13.35
CA GLU A 29 5.70 1.21 -11.99
C GLU A 29 5.50 -0.25 -11.57
N ASN A 30 5.12 -1.12 -12.51
CA ASN A 30 5.03 -2.57 -12.27
C ASN A 30 6.41 -3.16 -11.96
N ASP A 31 7.44 -2.79 -12.71
CA ASP A 31 8.81 -3.27 -12.48
C ASP A 31 9.37 -2.82 -11.12
N ILE A 32 9.07 -1.59 -10.71
CA ILE A 32 9.45 -1.08 -9.38
C ILE A 32 8.74 -1.88 -8.28
N GLN A 33 7.43 -2.13 -8.41
CA GLN A 33 6.68 -2.93 -7.44
C GLN A 33 7.23 -4.35 -7.33
N LEU A 34 7.48 -5.01 -8.47
CA LEU A 34 8.02 -6.38 -8.48
C LEU A 34 9.41 -6.45 -7.84
N ARG A 35 10.26 -5.46 -8.11
CA ARG A 35 11.58 -5.33 -7.46
C ARG A 35 11.44 -5.17 -5.96
N ASP A 36 10.57 -4.27 -5.51
CA ASP A 36 10.39 -3.98 -4.09
C ASP A 36 9.83 -5.19 -3.34
N ASP A 37 8.87 -5.92 -3.95
CA ASP A 37 8.33 -7.17 -3.42
C ASP A 37 9.42 -8.25 -3.28
N LEU A 38 10.27 -8.42 -4.30
CA LEU A 38 11.38 -9.37 -4.25
C LEU A 38 12.37 -9.03 -3.13
N ILE A 39 12.69 -7.74 -2.95
CA ILE A 39 13.57 -7.29 -1.86
C ILE A 39 12.90 -7.53 -0.50
N PHE A 40 11.60 -7.31 -0.37
CA PHE A 40 10.88 -7.63 0.85
C PHE A 40 10.91 -9.12 1.17
N VAL A 41 10.70 -10.01 0.18
CA VAL A 41 10.82 -11.47 0.37
C VAL A 41 12.20 -11.83 0.89
N MET A 42 13.26 -11.25 0.31
CA MET A 42 14.64 -11.48 0.74
C MET A 42 14.91 -10.97 2.16
N LEU A 43 14.41 -9.79 2.52
CA LEU A 43 14.66 -9.16 3.82
C LEU A 43 13.71 -9.63 4.93
N TYR A 44 12.60 -10.30 4.60
CA TYR A 44 11.56 -10.63 5.57
C TYR A 44 12.06 -11.44 6.78
N PRO A 45 12.94 -12.46 6.63
CA PRO A 45 13.52 -13.14 7.79
C PRO A 45 14.28 -12.19 8.72
N SER A 46 15.11 -11.31 8.16
CA SER A 46 15.87 -10.30 8.92
C SER A 46 14.96 -9.25 9.57
N ILE A 47 13.84 -8.91 8.92
CA ILE A 47 12.79 -8.04 9.49
C ILE A 47 12.17 -8.71 10.72
N GLN A 48 11.77 -9.97 10.63
CA GLN A 48 11.18 -10.71 11.76
C GLN A 48 12.17 -10.79 12.92
N GLN A 49 13.41 -11.17 12.64
CA GLN A 49 14.45 -11.29 13.65
C GLN A 49 14.72 -9.97 14.37
N GLU A 50 14.81 -8.85 13.62
CA GLU A 50 15.06 -7.55 14.26
C GLU A 50 13.83 -7.05 15.02
N LEU A 51 12.60 -7.28 14.52
CA LEU A 51 11.40 -6.94 15.28
C LEU A 51 11.30 -7.73 16.58
N GLU A 52 11.48 -9.05 16.53
CA GLU A 52 11.47 -9.91 17.72
C GLU A 52 12.53 -9.46 18.73
N LYS A 53 13.74 -9.16 18.27
CA LYS A 53 14.81 -8.62 19.13
C LYS A 53 14.44 -7.28 19.78
N GLN A 54 13.74 -6.38 19.08
CA GLN A 54 13.41 -5.04 19.56
C GLN A 54 12.12 -4.98 20.41
N TYR A 55 11.22 -5.94 20.25
CA TYR A 55 9.96 -6.02 21.00
C TYR A 55 9.98 -7.09 22.09
N GLY A 56 10.91 -8.06 22.02
CA GLY A 56 11.03 -9.18 22.94
C GLY A 56 10.12 -10.38 22.61
N GLU A 57 9.32 -10.26 21.53
CA GLU A 57 8.38 -11.28 21.08
C GLU A 57 8.08 -11.14 19.58
N ILE A 58 7.55 -12.21 18.98
CA ILE A 58 7.11 -12.20 17.58
C ILE A 58 6.03 -11.15 17.40
N THR A 59 6.31 -10.16 16.56
CA THR A 59 5.42 -9.02 16.32
C THR A 59 4.76 -9.15 14.96
N GLN A 60 3.42 -9.08 14.93
CA GLN A 60 2.70 -9.05 13.66
C GLN A 60 3.00 -7.77 12.89
N ASN A 61 3.23 -7.89 11.59
CA ASN A 61 3.67 -6.76 10.78
C ASN A 61 3.23 -6.83 9.32
N GLU A 62 3.22 -5.66 8.69
CA GLU A 62 2.99 -5.47 7.26
C GLU A 62 4.18 -4.71 6.66
N CYS A 63 4.79 -5.28 5.62
CA CYS A 63 5.81 -4.61 4.82
C CYS A 63 5.18 -3.39 4.14
N GLY A 64 5.76 -2.22 4.38
CA GLY A 64 5.23 -0.96 3.89
C GLY A 64 5.84 -0.57 2.56
N LYS A 65 7.05 -0.01 2.59
CA LYS A 65 7.74 0.50 1.40
C LYS A 65 9.24 0.45 1.57
N ILE A 66 9.97 0.38 0.46
CA ILE A 66 11.40 0.63 0.44
C ILE A 66 11.61 2.14 0.37
N ILE A 67 12.33 2.70 1.34
CA ILE A 67 12.60 4.14 1.43
C ILE A 67 13.86 4.48 0.63
N LYS A 68 14.90 3.65 0.74
CA LYS A 68 16.20 3.91 0.13
C LYS A 68 16.91 2.61 -0.17
N ILE A 69 17.57 2.54 -1.32
CA ILE A 69 18.55 1.51 -1.66
C ILE A 69 19.84 2.25 -2.03
N GLU A 70 20.88 2.00 -1.25
CA GLU A 70 22.20 2.60 -1.42
C GLU A 70 23.18 1.50 -1.75
N LYS A 71 23.76 1.57 -2.95
CA LYS A 71 24.86 0.69 -3.31
C LYS A 71 26.11 1.13 -2.56
N LEU A 72 26.75 0.19 -1.88
CA LEU A 72 28.07 0.37 -1.28
C LEU A 72 29.14 0.30 -2.41
N PRO A 73 30.47 0.25 -2.17
CA PRO A 73 31.48 0.55 -3.18
C PRO A 73 31.17 0.04 -4.60
N ILE A 74 31.36 0.92 -5.58
CA ILE A 74 31.07 0.63 -6.99
C ILE A 74 31.79 -0.67 -7.41
N GLY A 75 31.07 -1.55 -8.10
CA GLY A 75 31.59 -2.86 -8.53
C GLY A 75 31.34 -4.00 -7.55
N THR A 76 30.76 -3.73 -6.37
CA THR A 76 30.34 -4.78 -5.43
C THR A 76 28.84 -5.09 -5.53
N TYR A 77 28.41 -6.17 -4.87
CA TYR A 77 27.00 -6.52 -4.62
C TYR A 77 26.59 -6.20 -3.18
N LEU A 78 27.19 -5.13 -2.63
CA LEU A 78 26.95 -4.69 -1.26
C LEU A 78 26.00 -3.49 -1.27
N PHE A 79 25.05 -3.49 -0.35
CA PHE A 79 23.97 -2.52 -0.30
C PHE A 79 23.55 -2.22 1.14
N ASN A 80 23.10 -0.99 1.35
CA ASN A 80 22.24 -0.63 2.46
C ASN A 80 20.81 -0.45 1.94
N VAL A 81 19.84 -1.09 2.59
CA VAL A 81 18.43 -1.01 2.22
C VAL A 81 17.64 -0.53 3.41
N THR A 82 16.97 0.62 3.28
CA THR A 82 16.09 1.16 4.31
C THR A 82 14.65 0.83 3.96
N VAL A 83 13.97 0.09 4.83
CA VAL A 83 12.58 -0.33 4.67
C VAL A 83 11.69 0.28 5.75
N GLN A 84 10.42 0.42 5.44
CA GLN A 84 9.37 0.80 6.38
C GLN A 84 8.43 -0.37 6.61
N VAL A 85 8.10 -0.64 7.87
CA VAL A 85 7.23 -1.72 8.32
C VAL A 85 6.20 -1.14 9.28
N ARG A 86 4.96 -1.63 9.23
CA ARG A 86 3.94 -1.33 10.25
C ARG A 86 3.76 -2.53 11.15
N THR A 87 3.69 -2.31 12.46
CA THR A 87 3.43 -3.39 13.43
C THR A 87 1.99 -3.36 13.89
N PHE A 88 1.49 -4.48 14.39
CA PHE A 88 0.14 -4.66 14.90
C PHE A 88 0.22 -5.40 16.24
N GLU A 89 -0.64 -5.03 17.19
CA GLU A 89 -0.82 -5.78 18.43
C GLU A 89 -1.69 -7.04 18.20
N ASP A 90 -2.67 -6.95 17.29
CA ASP A 90 -3.62 -8.01 16.97
C ASP A 90 -3.83 -8.21 15.46
N ALA A 91 -4.22 -9.41 15.02
CA ALA A 91 -4.36 -9.80 13.60
C ALA A 91 -5.37 -8.96 12.80
N HIS A 92 -6.29 -8.31 13.50
CA HIS A 92 -7.31 -7.43 12.94
C HIS A 92 -7.30 -6.04 13.59
N GLY A 93 -6.28 -5.75 14.41
CA GLY A 93 -6.10 -4.47 15.06
C GLY A 93 -5.63 -3.38 14.09
N PRO A 94 -5.76 -2.10 14.46
CA PRO A 94 -5.10 -1.03 13.72
C PRO A 94 -3.57 -1.16 13.80
N PRO A 95 -2.83 -0.59 12.84
CA PRO A 95 -1.39 -0.51 12.95
C PRO A 95 -1.00 0.35 14.14
N ASN A 96 0.12 -0.02 14.74
CA ASN A 96 0.53 0.48 16.04
C ASN A 96 1.75 1.39 15.94
N ASP A 97 2.86 0.82 15.49
CA ASP A 97 4.08 1.55 15.21
C ASP A 97 4.38 1.58 13.72
N LEU A 98 5.01 2.67 13.29
CA LEU A 98 5.73 2.77 12.03
C LEU A 98 7.21 2.59 12.32
N VAL A 99 7.76 1.48 11.88
CA VAL A 99 9.15 1.10 12.08
C VAL A 99 9.92 1.37 10.79
N THR A 100 11.11 1.93 10.92
CA THR A 100 12.07 2.11 9.83
C THR A 100 13.36 1.38 10.18
N ILE A 101 13.77 0.45 9.32
CA ILE A 101 14.95 -0.40 9.55
C ILE A 101 15.88 -0.23 8.37
N THR A 102 17.17 -0.03 8.63
CA THR A 102 18.20 -0.10 7.60
C THR A 102 18.96 -1.39 7.75
N PHE A 103 18.95 -2.22 6.70
CA PHE A 103 19.72 -3.46 6.62
C PHE A 103 20.97 -3.26 5.78
N SER A 104 22.02 -4.00 6.12
CA SER A 104 23.27 -4.06 5.36
C SER A 104 23.71 -5.51 5.16
N ASN A 105 24.35 -5.77 4.02
CA ASN A 105 25.08 -7.00 3.76
C ASN A 105 26.60 -6.75 3.62
N GLU A 106 27.11 -5.60 4.08
CA GLU A 106 28.53 -5.21 3.90
C GLU A 106 29.51 -6.23 4.50
N LYS A 107 29.19 -6.73 5.69
CA LYS A 107 30.10 -7.58 6.49
C LYS A 107 29.84 -9.07 6.33
N THR A 108 28.62 -9.43 5.96
CA THR A 108 28.12 -10.81 5.96
C THR A 108 27.19 -11.00 4.78
N THR A 109 27.10 -12.23 4.27
CA THR A 109 26.11 -12.59 3.24
C THR A 109 24.67 -12.47 3.74
N GLU A 110 24.47 -12.62 5.04
CA GLU A 110 23.18 -12.39 5.71
C GLU A 110 22.96 -10.90 5.94
N TRP A 111 21.73 -10.45 5.67
CA TRP A 111 21.31 -9.08 5.93
C TRP A 111 21.07 -8.86 7.41
N HIS A 112 21.74 -7.88 7.99
CA HIS A 112 21.58 -7.50 9.39
C HIS A 112 21.17 -6.04 9.52
N ALA A 113 20.36 -5.73 10.53
CA ALA A 113 19.96 -4.37 10.81
C ALA A 113 21.15 -3.55 11.35
N ILE A 114 21.38 -2.39 10.76
CA ILE A 114 22.40 -1.40 11.19
C ILE A 114 21.77 -0.13 11.78
N ASP A 115 20.47 0.10 11.58
CA ASP A 115 19.70 1.19 12.19
C ASP A 115 18.24 0.74 12.38
N PHE A 116 17.63 1.14 13.50
CA PHE A 116 16.25 0.83 13.84
C PHE A 116 15.58 2.04 14.48
N LYS A 117 14.49 2.52 13.87
CA LYS A 117 13.73 3.68 14.33
C LYS A 117 12.27 3.31 14.47
N ARG A 118 11.69 3.56 15.64
CA ARG A 118 10.28 3.34 15.95
C ARG A 118 9.55 4.66 16.12
N LYS A 119 8.37 4.77 15.53
CA LYS A 119 7.42 5.87 15.75
C LYS A 119 6.04 5.29 16.06
N ARG A 120 5.50 5.56 17.25
CA ARG A 120 4.09 5.28 17.57
C ARG A 120 3.19 6.10 16.65
N LEU A 121 2.25 5.44 15.98
CA LEU A 121 1.30 6.11 15.11
C LEU A 121 0.25 6.86 15.93
N LYS A 122 -0.04 8.10 15.53
CA LYS A 122 -1.14 8.88 16.11
C LYS A 122 -2.48 8.42 15.54
N SER A 123 -3.56 8.61 16.30
CA SER A 123 -4.92 8.21 15.87
C SER A 123 -5.33 8.78 14.50
N ILE A 124 -4.88 9.98 14.15
CA ILE A 124 -5.13 10.59 12.84
C ILE A 124 -4.44 9.82 11.69
N GLU A 125 -3.22 9.34 11.91
CA GLU A 125 -2.44 8.57 10.93
C GLU A 125 -3.04 7.17 10.76
N ILE A 126 -3.47 6.55 11.86
CA ILE A 126 -4.20 5.28 11.87
C ILE A 126 -5.50 5.41 11.07
N ARG A 127 -6.29 6.46 11.34
CA ARG A 127 -7.55 6.71 10.62
C ARG A 127 -7.32 6.85 9.12
N TYR A 128 -6.33 7.64 8.72
CA TYR A 128 -5.98 7.82 7.32
C TYR A 128 -5.59 6.51 6.63
N PHE A 129 -4.82 5.66 7.32
CA PHE A 129 -4.46 4.35 6.81
C PHE A 129 -5.68 3.43 6.61
N ILE A 130 -6.56 3.34 7.61
CA ILE A 130 -7.76 2.50 7.55
C ILE A 130 -8.70 2.96 6.43
N THR A 131 -8.94 4.27 6.32
CA THR A 131 -9.79 4.81 5.26
C THR A 131 -9.19 4.55 3.89
N LYS A 132 -7.88 4.78 3.70
CA LYS A 132 -7.19 4.51 2.43
C LYS A 132 -7.30 3.04 2.01
N LYS A 133 -7.01 2.09 2.91
CA LYS A 133 -7.17 0.65 2.61
C LYS A 133 -8.61 0.30 2.22
N ARG A 134 -9.58 0.83 2.97
CA ARG A 134 -11.00 0.63 2.67
C ARG A 134 -11.34 1.15 1.26
N TRP A 135 -10.88 2.35 0.89
CA TRP A 135 -11.11 2.91 -0.44
C TRP A 135 -10.48 2.07 -1.56
N VAL A 136 -9.25 1.60 -1.39
CA VAL A 136 -8.58 0.71 -2.37
C VAL A 136 -9.36 -0.59 -2.56
N GLN A 137 -9.84 -1.19 -1.47
CA GLN A 137 -10.68 -2.39 -1.53
C GLN A 137 -11.99 -2.11 -2.28
N PHE A 138 -12.67 -0.98 -2.00
CA PHE A 138 -13.90 -0.62 -2.69
C PHE A 138 -13.71 -0.32 -4.18
N SER A 139 -12.59 0.29 -4.59
CA SER A 139 -12.30 0.54 -6.02
C SER A 139 -12.00 -0.73 -6.82
N LEU A 140 -11.60 -1.82 -6.15
CA LEU A 140 -11.35 -3.12 -6.78
C LEU A 140 -12.62 -3.99 -6.90
N TYR A 141 -13.75 -3.59 -6.30
CA TYR A 141 -15.05 -4.25 -6.49
C TYR A 141 -15.89 -3.47 -7.50
N PRO A 142 -16.05 -3.97 -8.76
CA PRO A 142 -16.81 -3.25 -9.79
C PRO A 142 -18.29 -3.03 -9.43
N ILE A 143 -18.83 -3.79 -8.48
CA ILE A 143 -20.24 -3.75 -8.08
C ILE A 143 -20.55 -2.53 -7.19
N PHE A 144 -19.58 -2.01 -6.41
CA PHE A 144 -19.83 -0.89 -5.49
C PHE A 144 -19.69 0.50 -6.14
N SER A 145 -18.85 0.62 -7.17
CA SER A 145 -18.75 1.85 -7.99
C SER A 145 -20.10 2.22 -8.62
N ALA A 146 -20.84 1.21 -9.10
CA ALA A 146 -22.16 1.40 -9.68
C ALA A 146 -23.24 1.84 -8.67
N VAL A 147 -23.15 1.42 -7.40
CA VAL A 147 -24.18 1.74 -6.39
C VAL A 147 -24.00 3.13 -5.80
N LEU A 148 -22.75 3.61 -5.64
CA LEU A 148 -22.49 4.93 -5.07
C LEU A 148 -22.85 6.07 -6.04
N SER A 149 -22.71 5.87 -7.35
CA SER A 149 -23.15 6.85 -8.35
C SER A 149 -24.68 7.00 -8.36
N ILE A 150 -25.43 5.92 -8.12
CA ILE A 150 -26.89 5.93 -8.04
C ILE A 150 -27.38 6.69 -6.79
N ILE A 151 -26.71 6.54 -5.65
CA ILE A 151 -27.11 7.21 -4.40
C ILE A 151 -26.85 8.73 -4.47
N SER A 152 -25.75 9.17 -5.10
CA SER A 152 -25.46 10.61 -5.23
C SER A 152 -26.43 11.36 -6.15
N VAL A 153 -27.00 10.68 -7.16
CA VAL A 153 -28.02 11.28 -8.06
C VAL A 153 -29.38 11.39 -7.37
N THR A 154 -29.68 10.51 -6.41
CA THR A 154 -30.99 10.50 -5.74
C THR A 154 -31.10 11.54 -4.63
N ILE A 155 -29.97 11.92 -3.99
CA ILE A 155 -29.96 12.90 -2.87
C ILE A 155 -29.97 14.36 -3.36
N LEU A 156 -29.59 14.65 -4.61
CA LEU A 156 -29.73 16.00 -5.19
C LEU A 156 -31.09 16.26 -5.88
N SER A 157 -32.01 15.30 -5.83
CA SER A 157 -33.33 15.38 -6.46
C SER A 157 -34.49 15.55 -5.46
N PHE A 158 -34.19 15.92 -4.21
CA PHE A 158 -35.17 16.32 -3.19
C PHE A 158 -34.75 17.63 -2.52
#